data_AF-A0A4Y9RV20-F1
#
_entry.id   AF-A0A4Y9RV20-F1
#
_cell.length_a   1.000
_cell.length_b   1.000
_cell.length_c   1.000
_cell.angle_alpha   90.00
_cell.angle_beta   90.00
_cell.angle_gamma   90.00
#
_symmetry.space_group_name_H-M   'P 1'
#
loop_
_entity.id
_entity.type
_entity.pdbx_description
1 polymer ?
#
loop_
_entity_poly.entity_id
_entity_poly.type
_entity_poly.pdbx_seq_one_letter_code
_entity_poly.pdbx_strand_id
1 'polypeptide(L)'
;MKRFAIAALGVLALSACATASTLPDPDFDASANSFTGWVRVSGGEFQLFKEQRDLRESAAPLRCVSGALPRNAQEAAGDLNGTQVTFTGRAVAWSERDGVQTMTHEGARIQNLCRNDYVIKAQSVRVLR
;
A
#
# COMPACT_ATOMS: atom_id res chain seq x y z
N MET A 1 32.36 -60.62 -13.32
CA MET A 1 30.96 -60.90 -13.70
C MET A 1 30.22 -59.57 -13.76
N LYS A 2 29.67 -59.26 -14.94
CA LYS A 2 28.93 -58.05 -15.30
C LYS A 2 27.44 -58.38 -15.20
N ARG A 3 26.57 -57.41 -14.82
CA ARG A 3 25.08 -57.32 -14.95
C ARG A 3 24.51 -56.61 -13.70
N PHE A 4 23.55 -55.69 -13.73
CA PHE A 4 22.70 -55.07 -14.75
C PHE A 4 22.30 -53.67 -14.26
N ALA A 5 22.00 -52.76 -15.19
CA ALA A 5 21.39 -51.46 -14.94
C ALA A 5 19.91 -51.58 -14.53
N ILE A 6 19.44 -50.64 -13.71
CA ILE A 6 18.03 -50.25 -13.65
C ILE A 6 17.98 -48.72 -13.63
N ALA A 7 17.26 -48.17 -14.59
CA ALA A 7 16.93 -46.77 -14.73
C ALA A 7 15.79 -46.38 -13.78
N ALA A 8 15.81 -45.14 -13.28
CA ALA A 8 14.60 -44.47 -12.81
C ALA A 8 14.70 -42.97 -13.10
N LEU A 9 13.76 -42.53 -13.93
CA LEU A 9 13.46 -41.14 -14.26
C LEU A 9 12.93 -40.39 -13.03
N GLY A 10 13.27 -39.10 -12.94
CA GLY A 10 12.71 -38.19 -11.94
C GLY A 10 13.15 -36.74 -12.15
N VAL A 11 12.90 -36.19 -13.35
CA VAL A 11 12.86 -34.73 -13.55
C VAL A 11 11.47 -34.28 -13.14
N LEU A 12 11.35 -33.33 -12.22
CA LEU A 12 10.21 -32.42 -11.91
C LEU A 12 10.54 -31.78 -10.55
N ALA A 13 10.44 -30.48 -10.27
CA ALA A 13 10.15 -29.29 -11.04
C ALA A 13 10.56 -28.10 -10.16
N LEU A 14 11.10 -27.07 -10.80
CA LEU A 14 11.18 -25.67 -10.38
C LEU A 14 10.73 -25.35 -8.95
N SER A 15 11.70 -25.06 -8.06
CA SER A 15 11.46 -24.15 -6.95
C SER A 15 11.17 -22.78 -7.56
N ALA A 16 9.90 -22.53 -7.87
CA ALA A 16 9.43 -21.21 -8.24
C ALA A 16 9.78 -20.27 -7.08
N CYS A 17 10.78 -19.42 -7.29
CA CYS A 17 10.84 -18.15 -6.60
C CYS A 17 9.45 -17.54 -6.74
N ALA A 18 8.71 -17.48 -5.62
CA ALA A 18 7.73 -16.42 -5.48
C ALA A 18 8.55 -15.14 -5.38
N THR A 19 8.96 -14.61 -6.54
CA THR A 19 9.27 -13.19 -6.68
C THR A 19 7.98 -12.51 -6.29
N ALA A 20 7.88 -12.12 -5.00
CA ALA A 20 6.98 -11.08 -4.58
C ALA A 20 7.14 -9.99 -5.64
N SER A 21 6.09 -9.79 -6.43
CA SER A 21 6.09 -8.74 -7.44
C SER A 21 6.11 -7.46 -6.63
N THR A 22 7.31 -6.93 -6.37
CA THR A 22 7.50 -5.59 -5.86
C THR A 22 7.00 -4.68 -6.97
N LEU A 23 5.70 -4.41 -6.90
CA LEU A 23 5.10 -3.33 -7.64
C LEU A 23 5.96 -2.09 -7.43
N PRO A 24 6.14 -1.23 -8.44
CA PRO A 24 6.97 -0.04 -8.29
C PRO A 24 6.53 0.71 -7.05
N ASP A 25 7.42 0.80 -6.06
CA ASP A 25 7.16 1.53 -4.83
C ASP A 25 6.72 2.94 -5.26
N PRO A 26 5.53 3.41 -4.88
CA PRO A 26 5.18 4.81 -5.08
C PRO A 26 6.30 5.67 -4.48
N ASP A 27 6.79 6.66 -5.23
CA ASP A 27 7.95 7.53 -4.94
C ASP A 27 7.81 8.42 -3.68
N PHE A 28 7.28 7.87 -2.59
CA PHE A 28 7.26 8.45 -1.27
C PHE A 28 8.37 7.82 -0.44
N ASP A 29 9.20 8.69 0.15
CA ASP A 29 10.18 8.26 1.13
C ASP A 29 9.45 7.78 2.40
N ALA A 30 9.45 6.48 2.66
CA ALA A 30 8.82 5.90 3.85
C ALA A 30 9.46 6.38 5.16
N SER A 31 10.68 6.94 5.13
CA SER A 31 11.31 7.55 6.32
C SER A 31 10.85 8.99 6.58
N ALA A 32 10.12 9.59 5.66
CA ALA A 32 9.59 10.94 5.82
C ALA A 32 8.45 11.00 6.84
N ASN A 33 8.24 12.18 7.41
CA ASN A 33 7.10 12.48 8.29
C ASN A 33 5.99 13.27 7.57
N SER A 34 6.16 13.52 6.28
CA SER A 34 5.24 14.29 5.46
C SER A 34 5.13 13.71 4.06
N PHE A 35 3.91 13.50 3.59
CA PHE A 35 3.61 12.85 2.33
C PHE A 35 2.70 13.75 1.50
N THR A 36 3.23 14.30 0.41
CA THR A 36 2.51 15.24 -0.46
C THR A 36 2.12 14.59 -1.78
N GLY A 37 0.84 14.64 -2.11
CA GLY A 37 0.31 13.99 -3.30
C GLY A 37 -1.15 14.32 -3.55
N TRP A 38 -1.72 13.68 -4.55
CA TRP A 38 -3.13 13.75 -4.92
C TRP A 38 -3.89 12.64 -4.24
N VAL A 39 -5.07 12.92 -3.68
CA VAL A 39 -5.76 11.96 -2.83
C VAL A 39 -7.09 11.49 -3.41
N ARG A 40 -7.34 10.19 -3.24
CA ARG A 40 -8.67 9.57 -3.36
C ARG A 40 -9.02 8.91 -2.04
N VAL A 41 -10.23 9.09 -1.55
CA VAL A 41 -10.74 8.52 -0.31
C VAL A 41 -11.85 7.53 -0.63
N SER A 42 -11.74 6.31 -0.10
CA SER A 42 -12.72 5.24 -0.26
C SER A 42 -12.85 4.45 1.04
N GLY A 43 -14.07 4.35 1.58
CA GLY A 43 -14.35 3.56 2.78
C GLY A 43 -13.57 4.00 4.03
N GLY A 44 -13.21 5.29 4.14
CA GLY A 44 -12.40 5.83 5.25
C GLY A 44 -10.89 5.63 5.10
N GLU A 45 -10.44 5.00 4.02
CA GLU A 45 -9.01 4.91 3.67
C GLU A 45 -8.70 5.92 2.58
N PHE A 46 -7.56 6.61 2.69
CA PHE A 46 -7.04 7.41 1.59
C PHE A 46 -6.02 6.62 0.78
N GLN A 47 -5.99 6.91 -0.51
CA GLN A 47 -5.01 6.45 -1.50
C GLN A 47 -4.29 7.70 -1.98
N LEU A 48 -3.00 7.80 -1.68
CA LEU A 48 -2.17 8.95 -2.01
C LEU A 48 -1.34 8.64 -3.26
N PHE A 49 -1.50 9.47 -4.28
CA PHE A 49 -0.82 9.37 -5.57
C PHE A 49 0.22 10.48 -5.69
N LYS A 50 1.36 10.21 -6.33
CA LYS A 50 2.36 11.27 -6.56
C LYS A 50 1.85 12.30 -7.57
N GLU A 51 1.20 11.83 -8.63
CA GLU A 51 0.74 12.66 -9.74
C GLU A 51 -0.79 12.66 -9.85
N GLN A 52 -1.35 13.77 -10.36
CA GLN A 52 -2.81 13.90 -10.53
C GLN A 52 -3.37 12.91 -11.55
N ARG A 53 -2.58 12.58 -12.59
CA ARG A 53 -3.01 11.71 -13.68
C ARG A 53 -3.39 10.31 -13.18
N ASP A 54 -2.71 9.84 -12.14
CA ASP A 54 -2.89 8.49 -11.57
C ASP A 54 -4.23 8.35 -10.83
N LEU A 55 -4.89 9.45 -10.45
CA LEU A 55 -6.24 9.43 -9.87
C LEU A 55 -7.29 8.86 -10.84
N ARG A 56 -7.07 9.07 -12.15
CA ARG A 56 -8.02 8.74 -13.22
C ARG A 56 -7.83 7.32 -13.75
N GLU A 57 -6.70 6.67 -13.42
CA GLU A 57 -6.46 5.31 -13.84
C GLU A 57 -7.40 4.35 -13.09
N SER A 58 -8.28 3.70 -13.86
CA SER A 58 -9.24 2.72 -13.36
C SER A 58 -8.68 1.30 -13.27
N ALA A 59 -7.57 1.03 -13.97
CA ALA A 59 -6.76 -0.15 -13.70
C ALA A 59 -6.17 0.00 -12.30
N ALA A 60 -6.26 -1.05 -11.48
CA ALA A 60 -5.97 -1.03 -10.04
C ALA A 60 -4.80 -0.09 -9.72
N PRO A 61 -4.93 0.83 -8.74
CA PRO A 61 -3.93 1.85 -8.48
C PRO A 61 -2.68 1.20 -7.87
N LEU A 62 -1.74 0.79 -8.71
CA LEU A 62 -0.50 0.14 -8.28
C LEU A 62 0.57 1.16 -7.85
N ARG A 63 0.33 2.47 -8.07
CA ARG A 63 1.27 3.55 -7.78
C ARG A 63 0.71 4.53 -6.73
N CYS A 64 0.15 4.00 -5.66
CA CYS A 64 -0.30 4.79 -4.54
C CYS A 64 0.16 4.24 -3.20
N VAL A 65 0.07 5.06 -2.16
CA VAL A 65 0.23 4.61 -0.77
C VAL A 65 -1.11 4.72 -0.06
N SER A 66 -1.51 3.64 0.58
CA SER A 66 -2.71 3.61 1.42
C SER A 66 -2.45 4.23 2.78
N GLY A 67 -3.48 4.83 3.38
CA GLY A 67 -3.37 5.32 4.75
C GLY A 67 -4.69 5.79 5.32
N ALA A 68 -4.64 6.23 6.58
CA ALA A 68 -5.80 6.79 7.25
C ALA A 68 -5.41 7.95 8.17
N LEU A 69 -6.33 8.91 8.31
CA LEU A 69 -6.38 9.82 9.44
C LEU A 69 -7.07 9.14 10.64
N PRO A 70 -6.91 9.64 11.89
CA PRO A 70 -7.69 9.18 13.02
C PRO A 70 -9.19 9.28 12.74
N ARG A 71 -10.01 8.37 13.28
CA ARG A 71 -11.42 8.26 12.91
C ARG A 71 -12.20 9.58 13.06
N ASN A 72 -11.97 10.30 14.14
CA ASN A 72 -12.59 11.61 14.40
C ASN A 72 -12.12 12.70 13.41
N ALA A 73 -10.88 12.60 12.91
CA ALA A 73 -10.35 13.54 11.93
C ALA A 73 -10.82 13.23 10.50
N GLN A 74 -11.24 12.00 10.21
CA GLN A 74 -11.78 11.64 8.89
C GLN A 74 -13.10 12.35 8.60
N GLU A 75 -13.97 12.50 9.60
CA GLU A 75 -15.22 13.25 9.46
C GLU A 75 -14.94 14.74 9.19
N ALA A 76 -13.91 15.28 9.84
CA ALA A 76 -13.49 16.67 9.68
C ALA A 76 -12.71 16.94 8.37
N ALA A 77 -12.12 15.90 7.76
CA ALA A 77 -11.30 16.03 6.56
C ALA A 77 -12.12 16.36 5.30
N GLY A 78 -13.46 16.28 5.34
CA GLY A 78 -14.33 16.56 4.21
C GLY A 78 -14.07 15.66 2.99
N ASP A 79 -14.64 16.02 1.84
CA ASP A 79 -14.32 15.34 0.59
C ASP A 79 -12.97 15.83 0.05
N LEU A 80 -11.89 15.11 0.40
CA LEU A 80 -10.56 15.40 -0.14
C LEU A 80 -10.36 14.89 -1.57
N ASN A 81 -11.31 14.13 -2.13
CA ASN A 81 -11.12 13.47 -3.42
C ASN A 81 -10.70 14.46 -4.51
N GLY A 82 -9.66 14.09 -5.26
CA GLY A 82 -9.18 14.89 -6.39
C GLY A 82 -8.37 16.12 -5.99
N THR A 83 -8.06 16.31 -4.70
CA THR A 83 -7.30 17.45 -4.20
C THR A 83 -5.83 17.07 -3.97
N GLN A 84 -4.92 18.04 -4.13
CA GLN A 84 -3.53 17.87 -3.69
C GLN A 84 -3.41 18.21 -2.21
N VAL A 85 -2.80 17.32 -1.43
CA VAL A 85 -2.71 17.42 0.02
C VAL A 85 -1.32 17.08 0.51
N THR A 86 -0.98 17.56 1.70
CA THR A 86 0.14 17.06 2.51
C THR A 86 -0.43 16.39 3.75
N PHE A 87 -0.18 15.09 3.90
CA PHE A 87 -0.41 14.37 5.14
C PHE A 87 0.84 14.44 6.02
N THR A 88 0.68 14.75 7.30
CA THR A 88 1.74 14.62 8.30
C THR A 88 1.47 13.40 9.15
N GLY A 89 2.49 12.57 9.38
CA GLY A 89 2.37 11.32 10.11
C GLY A 89 3.59 10.45 9.92
N ARG A 90 3.40 9.13 9.86
CA ARG A 90 4.51 8.19 9.62
C ARG A 90 4.07 7.05 8.70
N ALA A 91 5.01 6.50 7.94
CA ALA A 91 4.85 5.19 7.32
C ALA A 91 4.99 4.10 8.38
N VAL A 92 4.24 3.02 8.23
CA VAL A 92 4.32 1.81 9.06
C VAL A 92 4.34 0.62 8.13
N ALA A 93 5.25 -0.32 8.36
CA ALA A 93 5.34 -1.52 7.55
C ALA A 93 4.03 -2.32 7.64
N TRP A 94 3.53 -2.79 6.49
CA TRP A 94 2.29 -3.56 6.42
C TRP A 94 2.40 -4.92 7.12
N SER A 95 3.62 -5.41 7.32
CA SER A 95 3.92 -6.58 8.14
C SER A 95 3.53 -6.40 9.61
N GLU A 96 3.45 -5.15 10.12
CA GLU A 96 3.08 -4.82 11.50
C GLU A 96 1.56 -4.72 11.73
N ARG A 97 0.76 -5.09 10.74
CA ARG A 97 -0.71 -5.02 10.83
C ARG A 97 -1.25 -5.87 12.01
N ASP A 98 -2.30 -5.36 12.66
CA ASP A 98 -2.91 -5.94 13.86
C ASP A 98 -4.11 -6.86 13.57
N GLY A 99 -4.52 -6.98 12.31
CA GLY A 99 -5.54 -7.93 11.85
C GLY A 99 -5.08 -8.76 10.64
N VAL A 100 -5.90 -9.74 10.25
CA VAL A 100 -5.56 -10.68 9.16
C VAL A 100 -5.25 -9.95 7.85
N GLN A 101 -6.08 -8.96 7.50
CA GLN A 101 -5.98 -8.15 6.27
C GLN A 101 -6.18 -6.66 6.56
N THR A 102 -5.94 -6.24 7.80
CA THR A 102 -6.26 -4.88 8.25
C THR A 102 -5.24 -4.37 9.25
N MET A 103 -5.03 -3.06 9.24
CA MET A 103 -4.30 -2.34 10.27
C MET A 103 -5.19 -1.26 10.89
N THR A 104 -5.16 -1.11 12.21
CA THR A 104 -5.89 -0.05 12.90
C THR A 104 -5.02 1.19 13.13
N HIS A 105 -5.62 2.37 12.97
CA HIS A 105 -5.03 3.66 13.32
C HIS A 105 -6.07 4.52 14.04
N GLU A 106 -5.96 4.64 15.37
CA GLU A 106 -6.84 5.50 16.18
C GLU A 106 -8.35 5.34 15.87
N GLY A 107 -8.79 4.08 15.79
CA GLY A 107 -10.17 3.69 15.49
C GLY A 107 -10.54 3.67 13.99
N ALA A 108 -9.67 4.14 13.10
CA ALA A 108 -9.80 3.96 11.66
C ALA A 108 -9.20 2.62 11.20
N ARG A 109 -9.77 2.02 10.16
CA ARG A 109 -9.34 0.74 9.60
C ARG A 109 -8.68 0.95 8.24
N ILE A 110 -7.48 0.43 8.07
CA ILE A 110 -6.71 0.42 6.81
C ILE A 110 -6.70 -1.02 6.28
N GLN A 111 -7.06 -1.20 5.01
CA GLN A 111 -7.05 -2.45 4.25
C GLN A 111 -5.88 -2.54 3.26
N ASN A 112 -5.13 -1.45 3.08
CA ASN A 112 -4.03 -1.37 2.13
C ASN A 112 -4.50 -1.63 0.70
N LEU A 113 -5.46 -0.82 0.25
CA LEU A 113 -6.02 -0.87 -1.11
C LEU A 113 -4.96 -0.69 -2.21
N CYS A 114 -3.86 -0.01 -1.91
CA CYS A 114 -2.72 0.16 -2.82
C CYS A 114 -1.75 -1.03 -2.84
N ARG A 115 -1.91 -2.00 -1.92
CA ARG A 115 -1.08 -3.22 -1.81
C ARG A 115 0.42 -2.96 -1.70
N ASN A 116 0.80 -1.89 -0.99
CA ASN A 116 2.20 -1.54 -0.79
C ASN A 116 2.77 -2.22 0.48
N ASP A 117 4.09 -2.26 0.63
CA ASP A 117 4.79 -2.84 1.79
C ASP A 117 4.66 -1.99 3.06
N TYR A 118 4.13 -0.77 2.93
CA TYR A 118 3.80 0.12 4.04
C TYR A 118 2.50 0.89 3.80
N VAL A 119 1.98 1.44 4.89
CA VAL A 119 0.83 2.35 4.89
C VAL A 119 1.14 3.59 5.71
N ILE A 120 0.42 4.68 5.48
CA ILE A 120 0.59 5.94 6.23
C ILE A 120 -0.43 6.00 7.36
N LYS A 121 0.07 6.10 8.59
CA LYS A 121 -0.72 6.52 9.76
C LYS A 121 -0.60 8.03 9.88
N ALA A 122 -1.53 8.75 9.26
CA ALA A 122 -1.53 10.21 9.25
C ALA A 122 -2.10 10.75 10.57
N GLN A 123 -1.59 11.88 11.03
CA GLN A 123 -2.08 12.61 12.20
C GLN A 123 -2.87 13.84 11.79
N SER A 124 -2.48 14.47 10.69
CA SER A 124 -3.15 15.65 10.14
C SER A 124 -3.03 15.70 8.62
N VAL A 125 -3.88 16.53 8.03
CA VAL A 125 -3.88 16.80 6.59
C VAL A 125 -3.96 18.29 6.35
N ARG A 126 -3.26 18.77 5.32
CA ARG A 126 -3.37 20.12 4.79
C ARG A 126 -3.67 20.05 3.30
N VAL A 127 -4.72 20.73 2.87
CA VAL A 127 -5.02 20.95 1.44
C VAL A 127 -4.05 21.99 0.86
N LEU A 128 -3.43 21.66 -0.26
CA LEU A 128 -2.61 22.57 -1.05
C LEU A 128 -3.52 23.24 -2.08
N ARG A 129 -3.58 24.58 -2.04
CA ARG A 129 -4.35 25.43 -2.95
C ARG A 129 -3.42 26.15 -3.90
#